data_AF-Q3E7A4-F1
#
_entry.id   AF-Q3E7A4-F1
#
_cell.length_a   1.000
_cell.length_b   1.000
_cell.length_c   1.000
_cell.angle_alpha   90.00
_cell.angle_beta   90.00
_cell.angle_gamma   90.00
#
_symmetry.space_group_name_H-M   'P 1'
#
loop_
_entity.id
_entity.type
_entity.pdbx_description
1 polymer ?
#
loop_
_entity_poly.entity_id
_entity_poly.type
_entity_poly.pdbx_seq_one_letter_code
_entity_poly.pdbx_strand_id
1 'polypeptide(L)'
;MHPQLEAERFHSCLDFINALDKCHQKEYYKRIFGLCNNEKDALNKCLKEASLNNKKRAVIESRIKRADVEKRWKKIEEEEYGEDAILKTILDRQYAKKKQESDNDANSK
;
A
#
# COMPACT_ATOMS: atom_id res chain seq x y z
N MET A 1 -28.32 -3.13 -11.78
CA MET A 1 -28.39 -1.68 -12.09
C MET A 1 -27.28 -0.85 -11.38
N HIS A 2 -25.98 -1.18 -11.53
CA HIS A 2 -24.85 -0.35 -11.05
C HIS A 2 -23.53 -0.77 -11.76
N PRO A 3 -23.14 -0.13 -12.86
CA PRO A 3 -21.91 -0.50 -13.60
C PRO A 3 -20.65 -0.48 -12.72
N GLN A 4 -20.63 0.36 -11.67
CA GLN A 4 -19.50 0.48 -10.74
C GLN A 4 -19.36 -0.73 -9.81
N LEU A 5 -20.41 -1.55 -9.67
CA LEU A 5 -20.42 -2.77 -8.83
C LEU A 5 -19.99 -4.02 -9.59
N GLU A 6 -19.83 -3.96 -10.91
CA GLU A 6 -19.36 -5.08 -11.74
C GLU A 6 -17.86 -5.33 -11.59
N ALA A 7 -17.14 -4.48 -10.85
CA ALA A 7 -15.75 -4.71 -10.54
C ALA A 7 -15.53 -6.02 -9.76
N GLU A 8 -14.48 -6.76 -10.09
CA GLU A 8 -14.08 -8.04 -9.46
C GLU A 8 -14.13 -7.99 -7.92
N ARG A 9 -13.73 -6.84 -7.36
CA ARG A 9 -13.67 -6.57 -5.91
C ARG A 9 -15.01 -6.67 -5.16
N PHE A 10 -16.15 -6.66 -5.86
CA PHE A 10 -17.50 -6.71 -5.27
C PHE A 10 -18.28 -7.98 -5.65
N HIS A 11 -17.63 -8.95 -6.30
CA HIS A 11 -18.28 -10.22 -6.66
C HIS A 11 -18.82 -10.97 -5.43
N SER A 12 -18.20 -10.80 -4.25
CA SER A 12 -18.70 -11.34 -2.98
C SER A 12 -20.09 -10.81 -2.56
N CYS A 13 -20.55 -9.71 -3.16
CA CYS A 13 -21.85 -9.11 -2.86
C CYS A 13 -22.91 -9.37 -3.93
N LEU A 14 -22.62 -10.24 -4.92
CA LEU A 14 -23.50 -10.50 -6.05
C LEU A 14 -24.91 -10.94 -5.62
N ASP A 15 -25.03 -11.76 -4.59
CA ASP A 15 -26.32 -12.22 -4.07
C ASP A 15 -27.18 -11.07 -3.52
N PHE A 16 -26.56 -10.10 -2.84
CA PHE A 16 -27.26 -8.91 -2.34
C PHE A 16 -27.66 -7.96 -3.47
N ILE A 17 -26.80 -7.83 -4.48
CA ILE A 17 -27.12 -7.05 -5.70
C ILE A 17 -28.33 -7.68 -6.39
N ASN A 18 -28.33 -8.99 -6.59
CA ASN A 18 -29.44 -9.73 -7.20
C ASN A 18 -30.72 -9.64 -6.36
N ALA A 19 -30.63 -9.69 -5.03
CA ALA A 19 -31.78 -9.52 -4.15
C ALA A 19 -32.42 -8.13 -4.30
N LEU A 20 -31.59 -7.08 -4.34
CA LEU A 20 -32.05 -5.71 -4.55
C LEU A 20 -32.65 -5.52 -5.94
N ASP A 21 -31.99 -6.03 -6.99
CA ASP A 21 -32.48 -5.97 -8.36
C ASP A 21 -33.83 -6.73 -8.49
N LYS A 22 -33.97 -7.90 -7.84
CA LYS A 22 -35.26 -8.62 -7.76
C LYS A 22 -36.33 -7.79 -7.05
N CYS A 23 -36.02 -7.08 -5.96
CA CYS A 23 -37.00 -6.23 -5.28
C CYS A 23 -37.49 -5.10 -6.19
N HIS A 24 -36.57 -4.46 -6.93
CA HIS A 24 -36.90 -3.41 -7.89
C HIS A 24 -37.66 -3.92 -9.12
N GLN A 25 -37.40 -5.15 -9.56
CA GLN A 25 -38.11 -5.78 -10.68
C GLN A 25 -39.56 -6.15 -10.33
N LYS A 26 -39.87 -6.44 -9.07
CA LYS A 26 -41.21 -6.85 -8.65
C LYS A 26 -42.25 -5.77 -8.89
N GLU A 27 -42.04 -4.56 -8.37
CA GLU A 27 -43.03 -3.49 -8.42
C GLU A 27 -42.35 -2.11 -8.34
N TYR A 28 -42.58 -1.25 -9.35
CA TYR A 28 -41.94 0.06 -9.43
C TYR A 28 -42.22 0.95 -8.20
N TYR A 29 -43.43 0.90 -7.65
CA TYR A 29 -43.80 1.68 -6.46
C TYR A 29 -43.02 1.25 -5.20
N LYS A 30 -42.65 -0.04 -5.07
CA LYS A 30 -41.85 -0.52 -3.92
C LYS A 30 -40.48 0.16 -3.87
N ARG A 31 -39.90 0.44 -5.04
CA ARG A 31 -38.65 1.22 -5.15
C ARG A 31 -38.86 2.67 -4.71
N ILE A 32 -39.94 3.32 -5.15
CA ILE A 32 -40.22 4.73 -4.83
C ILE A 32 -40.47 4.93 -3.33
N PHE A 33 -41.28 4.06 -2.72
CA PHE A 33 -41.65 4.18 -1.30
C PHE A 33 -40.60 3.56 -0.35
N GLY A 34 -39.47 3.08 -0.86
CA GLY A 34 -38.39 2.54 -0.03
C GLY A 34 -38.68 1.18 0.62
N LEU A 35 -39.62 0.40 0.08
CA LEU A 35 -39.91 -0.95 0.60
C LEU A 35 -38.74 -1.93 0.41
N CYS A 36 -37.79 -1.61 -0.48
CA CYS A 36 -36.56 -2.37 -0.72
C CYS A 36 -35.38 -1.94 0.19
N ASN A 37 -35.64 -1.22 1.28
CA ASN A 37 -34.58 -0.72 2.19
C ASN A 37 -33.82 -1.86 2.88
N ASN A 38 -34.48 -2.99 3.17
CA ASN A 38 -33.82 -4.14 3.82
C ASN A 38 -32.74 -4.75 2.91
N GLU A 39 -33.06 -4.98 1.65
CA GLU A 39 -32.13 -5.48 0.63
C GLU A 39 -31.00 -4.47 0.38
N LYS A 40 -31.34 -3.18 0.33
CA LYS A 40 -30.37 -2.10 0.18
C LYS A 40 -29.40 -2.03 1.35
N ASP A 41 -29.89 -2.16 2.59
CA ASP A 41 -29.05 -2.12 3.78
C ASP A 41 -28.16 -3.35 3.90
N ALA A 42 -28.66 -4.52 3.51
CA ALA A 42 -27.85 -5.73 3.40
C ALA A 42 -26.72 -5.57 2.36
N LEU A 43 -27.02 -5.02 1.18
CA LEU A 43 -26.04 -4.71 0.17
C LEU A 43 -24.99 -3.71 0.69
N ASN A 44 -25.43 -2.62 1.32
CA ASN A 44 -24.52 -1.60 1.87
C ASN A 44 -23.54 -2.19 2.90
N LYS A 45 -24.01 -3.09 3.76
CA LYS A 45 -23.17 -3.80 4.74
C LYS A 45 -22.13 -4.67 4.04
N CYS A 46 -22.54 -5.45 3.04
CA CYS A 46 -21.62 -6.28 2.26
C CYS A 46 -20.56 -5.44 1.54
N LEU A 47 -20.96 -4.36 0.86
CA LEU A 47 -20.01 -3.49 0.13
C LEU A 47 -19.01 -2.82 1.07
N LYS A 48 -19.45 -2.43 2.27
CA LYS A 48 -18.56 -1.86 3.30
C LYS A 48 -17.53 -2.89 3.75
N GLU A 49 -17.95 -4.13 3.99
CA GLU A 49 -17.06 -5.23 4.37
C GLU A 49 -16.07 -5.57 3.24
N ALA A 50 -16.55 -5.72 2.00
CA ALA A 50 -15.71 -5.96 0.84
C ALA A 50 -14.68 -4.83 0.64
N SER A 51 -15.07 -3.57 0.84
CA SER A 51 -14.14 -2.44 0.79
C SER A 51 -13.03 -2.55 1.86
N LEU A 52 -13.40 -2.90 3.10
CA LEU A 52 -12.43 -3.07 4.18
C LEU A 52 -11.47 -4.24 3.92
N ASN A 53 -11.97 -5.37 3.44
CA ASN A 53 -11.15 -6.54 3.12
C ASN A 53 -10.17 -6.24 1.97
N ASN A 54 -10.62 -5.53 0.94
CA ASN A 54 -9.74 -5.09 -0.14
C ASN A 54 -8.67 -4.10 0.34
N LYS A 55 -9.02 -3.14 1.20
CA LYS A 55 -8.03 -2.23 1.80
C LYS A 55 -6.99 -2.99 2.63
N LYS A 56 -7.41 -3.95 3.44
CA LYS A 56 -6.49 -4.81 4.22
C LYS A 56 -5.54 -5.58 3.30
N ARG A 57 -6.06 -6.21 2.24
CA ARG A 57 -5.25 -6.93 1.24
C ARG A 57 -4.24 -6.00 0.55
N ALA A 58 -4.67 -4.82 0.12
CA ALA A 58 -3.81 -3.85 -0.52
C ALA A 58 -2.69 -3.36 0.42
N VAL A 59 -2.99 -3.16 1.71
CA VAL A 59 -1.96 -2.81 2.71
C VAL A 59 -0.93 -3.93 2.85
N ILE A 60 -1.38 -5.19 2.99
CA ILE A 60 -0.46 -6.34 3.10
C ILE A 60 0.42 -6.45 1.86
N GLU A 61 -0.19 -6.40 0.66
CA GLU A 61 0.54 -6.45 -0.60
C GLU A 61 1.55 -5.29 -0.73
N SER A 62 1.16 -4.09 -0.32
CA SER A 62 2.06 -2.93 -0.31
C SER A 62 3.26 -3.12 0.62
N ARG A 63 3.06 -3.77 1.78
CA ARG A 63 4.14 -4.06 2.74
C ARG A 63 5.08 -5.12 2.19
N ILE A 64 4.55 -6.17 1.57
CA ILE A 64 5.35 -7.22 0.91
C ILE A 64 6.21 -6.61 -0.20
N LYS A 65 5.60 -5.78 -1.06
CA LYS A 65 6.32 -5.07 -2.13
C LYS A 65 7.40 -4.14 -1.59
N ARG A 66 7.11 -3.38 -0.53
CA ARG A 66 8.12 -2.50 0.11
C ARG A 66 9.28 -3.29 0.70
N ALA A 67 9.00 -4.40 1.38
CA ALA A 67 10.04 -5.25 1.96
C ALA A 67 10.92 -5.93 0.89
N ASP A 68 10.32 -6.38 -0.22
CA ASP A 68 11.08 -6.93 -1.36
C ASP A 68 11.97 -5.87 -2.01
N VAL A 69 11.42 -4.67 -2.23
CA VAL A 69 12.19 -3.54 -2.76
C VAL A 69 13.35 -3.18 -1.82
N GLU A 70 13.10 -2.97 -0.53
CA GLU A 70 14.12 -2.68 0.49
C GLU A 70 15.22 -3.75 0.53
N LYS A 71 14.85 -5.03 0.47
CA LYS A 71 15.82 -6.14 0.41
C LYS A 71 16.70 -6.06 -0.83
N ARG A 72 16.14 -5.69 -2.00
CA ARG A 72 16.91 -5.50 -3.24
C ARG A 72 17.85 -4.30 -3.15
N TRP A 73 17.39 -3.17 -2.60
CA TRP A 73 18.24 -2.01 -2.37
C TRP A 73 19.41 -2.32 -1.43
N LYS A 74 19.13 -3.03 -0.33
CA LYS A 74 20.17 -3.48 0.60
C LYS A 74 21.20 -4.39 -0.08
N LYS A 75 20.74 -5.29 -0.94
CA LYS A 75 21.64 -6.16 -1.72
C LYS A 75 22.53 -5.35 -2.68
N ILE A 76 21.98 -4.35 -3.36
CA ILE A 76 22.75 -3.46 -4.25
C ILE A 76 23.76 -2.66 -3.42
N GLU A 77 23.37 -2.15 -2.25
CA GLU A 77 24.28 -1.41 -1.37
C GLU A 77 25.41 -2.31 -0.83
N GLU A 78 25.09 -3.55 -0.45
CA GLU A 78 26.10 -4.53 -0.04
C GLU A 78 27.02 -4.95 -1.19
N GLU A 79 26.54 -5.03 -2.43
CA GLU A 79 27.36 -5.36 -3.60
C GLU A 79 28.25 -4.17 -4.00
N GLU A 80 27.71 -2.95 -4.02
CA GLU A 80 28.43 -1.73 -4.42
C GLU A 80 29.44 -1.27 -3.35
N TYR A 81 29.09 -1.39 -2.07
CA TYR A 81 29.95 -0.94 -0.96
C TYR A 81 30.58 -2.11 -0.18
N GLY A 82 30.31 -3.38 -0.49
CA GLY A 82 30.89 -4.50 0.26
C GLY A 82 32.41 -4.56 0.17
N GLU A 83 32.96 -4.35 -1.03
CA GLU A 83 34.41 -4.26 -1.26
C GLU A 83 34.96 -2.89 -0.82
N ASP A 84 34.20 -1.81 -1.05
CA ASP A 84 34.65 -0.44 -0.85
C ASP A 84 34.36 0.17 0.53
N ALA A 85 33.54 -0.44 1.39
CA ALA A 85 33.24 0.10 2.72
C ALA A 85 34.50 0.20 3.59
N ILE A 86 35.40 -0.79 3.46
CA ILE A 86 36.71 -0.76 4.10
C ILE A 86 37.54 0.39 3.52
N LEU A 87 37.55 0.55 2.19
CA LEU A 87 38.28 1.59 1.49
C LEU A 87 37.78 3.00 1.89
N LYS A 88 36.47 3.23 1.90
CA LYS A 88 35.83 4.47 2.36
C LYS A 88 36.22 4.81 3.79
N THR A 89 36.19 3.82 4.68
CA THR A 89 36.61 4.01 6.08
C THR A 89 38.09 4.41 6.18
N ILE A 90 38.96 3.81 5.35
CA ILE A 90 40.38 4.15 5.30
C ILE A 90 40.56 5.58 4.77
N LEU A 91 39.87 5.94 3.70
CA LEU A 91 39.91 7.29 3.10
C LEU A 91 39.44 8.35 4.08
N ASP A 92 38.33 8.12 4.79
CA ASP A 92 37.80 9.05 5.80
C ASP A 92 38.79 9.27 6.94
N ARG A 93 39.45 8.20 7.42
CA ARG A 93 40.51 8.31 8.43
C ARG A 93 41.72 9.08 7.92
N GLN A 94 42.12 8.85 6.68
CA GLN A 94 43.25 9.57 6.06
C GLN A 94 42.94 11.05 5.88
N TYR A 95 41.72 11.37 5.43
CA TYR A 95 41.26 12.74 5.29
C TYR A 95 41.19 13.45 6.65
N ALA A 96 40.67 12.79 7.69
CA ALA A 96 40.63 13.33 9.05
C ALA A 96 42.05 13.59 9.62
N LYS A 97 42.98 12.65 9.43
CA LYS A 97 44.39 12.84 9.84
C LYS A 97 45.04 14.01 9.10
N LYS A 98 44.88 14.09 7.78
CA LYS A 98 45.43 15.18 6.97
C LYS A 98 44.84 16.54 7.35
N LYS A 99 43.56 16.59 7.71
CA LYS A 99 42.92 17.81 8.22
C LYS A 99 43.47 18.21 9.59
N GLN A 100 43.69 17.26 10.50
CA GLN A 100 44.33 17.53 11.79
C GLN A 100 45.76 18.03 11.62
N GLU A 101 46.54 17.44 10.71
CA GLU A 101 47.89 17.90 10.37
C GLU A 101 47.87 19.33 9.84
N SER A 102 46.98 19.67 8.90
CA SER A 102 46.86 21.04 8.40
C SER A 102 46.41 22.05 9.45
N ASP A 103 45.51 21.65 10.36
CA ASP A 103 45.01 22.51 11.43
C ASP A 103 46.11 22.75 12.49
N ASN A 104 46.92 21.73 12.81
CA ASN A 104 48.05 21.85 13.73
C ASN A 104 49.18 22.73 13.14
N ASP A 105 49.50 22.56 11.85
CA ASP A 105 50.50 23.37 11.15
C ASP A 105 50.08 24.85 11.07
N ALA A 106 48.77 25.11 10.95
CA ALA A 106 48.23 26.47 10.93
C ALA A 106 48.27 27.16 12.32
N ASN A 107 48.22 26.40 13.41
CA ASN A 107 48.24 26.94 14.79
C ASN A 107 49.66 27.05 15.39
N SER A 108 50.70 26.54 14.70
CA SER A 108 52.10 26.64 15.13
C SER A 108 52.85 27.85 14.53
N LYS A 109 52.21 28.67 13.69
CA LYS A 109 52.74 29.90 13.10
C LYS A 109 52.08 31.12 13.70
#